data_AF-A0A836FZV6-F1
#
_entry.id   AF-A0A836FZV6-F1
#
_cell.length_a   1.000
_cell.length_b   1.000
_cell.length_c   1.000
_cell.angle_alpha   90.00
_cell.angle_beta   90.00
_cell.angle_gamma   90.00
#
_symmetry.space_group_name_H-M   'P 1'
#
loop_
_entity.id
_entity.type
_entity.pdbx_description
1 polymer ?
#
loop_
_entity_poly.entity_id
_entity_poly.type
_entity_poly.pdbx_seq_one_letter_code
_entity_poly.pdbx_strand_id
1 'polypeptide(L)'
;MVVTCCIGNCKSLWIRGDIITFHCFPKDERLRKQWISAIPSNILRTTDINQHSRLCSKHFTAECFAESTSFKSLRNMLNKNAIPTIFEECQEFQYQLVELEKSNLSHILKREIGVQTLKRNFDESEKIIQSLTKRLKQRDEKIKDLEERLKKKETEEKNDSMKMIKDAVNKYICEERKELFLHEFANNETGSSKKTYSEYMRQFAAATYHHSPKVYKILKKLITLPTTYTAARWLIDFSQDPQFMEEIK
;
A
#
# COMPACT_ATOMS: atom_id res chain seq x y z
N MET A 1 -5.45 -67.85 5.59
CA MET A 1 -4.54 -67.74 6.77
C MET A 1 -3.62 -66.56 6.57
N VAL A 2 -3.44 -65.71 7.58
CA VAL A 2 -2.58 -64.51 7.52
C VAL A 2 -1.14 -64.95 7.82
N VAL A 3 -0.19 -64.60 6.95
CA VAL A 3 1.25 -64.85 7.19
C VAL A 3 1.82 -63.68 7.97
N THR A 4 2.43 -63.96 9.12
CA THR A 4 3.00 -62.96 10.02
C THR A 4 4.47 -63.26 10.31
N CYS A 5 5.21 -62.25 10.76
CA CYS A 5 6.61 -62.43 11.14
C CYS A 5 6.72 -63.28 12.42
N CYS A 6 7.69 -64.18 12.47
CA CYS A 6 7.98 -65.01 13.64
C CYS A 6 8.58 -64.23 14.81
N ILE A 7 8.97 -62.98 14.60
CA ILE A 7 9.42 -62.08 15.67
C ILE A 7 8.20 -61.42 16.33
N GLY A 8 8.07 -61.56 17.64
CA GLY A 8 6.94 -61.09 18.44
C GLY A 8 6.77 -59.58 18.43
N ASN A 9 7.87 -58.83 18.52
CA ASN A 9 7.88 -57.36 18.46
C ASN A 9 7.72 -56.81 17.02
N CYS A 10 7.76 -57.67 16.00
CA CYS A 10 7.53 -57.28 14.61
C CYS A 10 6.05 -57.43 14.24
N LYS A 11 5.39 -56.31 13.94
CA LYS A 11 3.97 -56.25 13.52
C LYS A 11 3.77 -56.40 12.00
N SER A 12 4.79 -56.85 11.26
CA SER A 12 4.69 -57.05 9.81
C SER A 12 3.74 -58.19 9.47
N LEU A 13 2.78 -57.89 8.59
CA LEU A 13 1.80 -58.81 8.04
C LEU A 13 2.02 -58.94 6.54
N TRP A 14 1.81 -60.12 5.99
CA TRP A 14 1.88 -60.31 4.54
C TRP A 14 0.64 -59.70 3.87
N ILE A 15 0.88 -58.71 3.02
CA ILE A 15 -0.16 -58.03 2.24
C ILE A 15 0.26 -58.12 0.76
N ARG A 16 -0.69 -58.46 -0.11
CA ARG A 16 -0.42 -58.60 -1.56
C ARG A 16 -0.05 -57.24 -2.15
N GLY A 17 1.15 -57.13 -2.72
CA GLY A 17 1.66 -55.90 -3.33
C GLY A 17 2.45 -54.98 -2.38
N ASP A 18 2.64 -55.41 -1.13
CA ASP A 18 3.50 -54.69 -0.18
C ASP A 18 4.99 -54.89 -0.49
N ILE A 19 5.80 -53.93 -0.05
CA ILE A 19 7.26 -53.88 -0.24
C ILE A 19 7.95 -54.90 0.68
N ILE A 20 7.32 -55.25 1.80
CA ILE A 20 7.84 -56.20 2.77
C ILE A 20 7.61 -57.63 2.28
N THR A 21 8.69 -58.39 2.16
CA THR A 21 8.63 -59.79 1.76
C THR A 21 8.92 -60.73 2.91
N PHE A 22 8.44 -61.96 2.79
CA PHE A 22 8.47 -62.95 3.87
C PHE A 22 9.24 -64.17 3.38
N HIS A 23 10.29 -64.50 4.12
CA HIS A 23 11.23 -65.56 3.75
C HIS A 23 11.05 -66.78 4.65
N CYS A 24 11.09 -67.96 4.04
CA CYS A 24 11.14 -69.23 4.74
C CYS A 24 12.52 -69.45 5.36
N PHE A 25 12.57 -70.19 6.47
CA PHE A 25 13.84 -70.67 6.98
C PHE A 25 14.53 -71.58 5.95
N PRO A 26 15.87 -71.50 5.80
CA PRO A 26 16.62 -72.32 4.86
C PRO A 26 16.41 -73.83 5.06
N LYS A 27 16.50 -74.59 3.96
CA LYS A 27 16.51 -76.06 4.00
C LYS A 27 17.86 -76.61 4.48
N ASP A 28 18.94 -75.89 4.22
CA ASP A 28 20.28 -76.24 4.68
C ASP A 28 20.35 -76.16 6.21
N GLU A 29 20.61 -77.30 6.85
CA GLU A 29 20.55 -77.42 8.30
C GLU A 29 21.55 -76.49 9.01
N ARG A 30 22.73 -76.30 8.42
CA ARG A 30 23.78 -75.41 8.95
C ARG A 30 23.32 -73.95 8.97
N LEU A 31 22.79 -73.46 7.85
CA LEU A 31 22.31 -72.09 7.75
C LEU A 31 21.05 -71.86 8.58
N ARG A 32 20.16 -72.86 8.66
CA ARG A 32 19.00 -72.83 9.55
C ARG A 32 19.41 -72.68 11.02
N LYS A 33 20.43 -73.43 11.47
CA LYS A 33 20.98 -73.29 12.83
C LYS A 33 21.57 -71.90 13.07
N GLN A 34 22.25 -71.32 12.08
CA GLN A 34 22.75 -69.95 12.17
C GLN A 34 21.62 -68.92 12.29
N TRP A 35 20.52 -69.07 11.53
CA TRP A 35 19.37 -68.18 11.67
C TRP A 35 18.72 -68.27 13.05
N ILE A 36 18.53 -69.49 13.57
CA ILE A 36 17.94 -69.70 14.90
C ILE A 36 18.84 -69.14 15.99
N SER A 37 20.17 -69.29 15.86
CA SER A 37 21.13 -68.72 16.82
C SER A 37 21.24 -67.19 16.73
N ALA A 38 21.01 -66.60 15.56
CA ALA A 38 21.07 -65.16 15.36
C ALA A 38 19.84 -64.47 15.94
N ILE A 39 18.68 -65.15 15.98
CA ILE A 39 17.44 -64.61 16.52
C ILE A 39 17.43 -64.82 18.05
N PRO A 40 17.36 -63.75 18.86
CA PRO A 40 17.20 -63.88 20.31
C PRO A 40 15.91 -64.62 20.67
N SER A 41 15.98 -65.61 21.58
CA SER A 41 14.82 -66.44 21.95
C SER A 41 13.71 -65.65 22.66
N ASN A 42 14.04 -64.55 23.32
CA ASN A 42 13.13 -63.64 24.01
C ASN A 42 12.26 -62.78 23.08
N ILE A 43 12.62 -62.67 21.80
CA ILE A 43 11.85 -61.88 20.82
C ILE A 43 11.01 -62.74 19.87
N LEU A 44 11.03 -64.07 20.02
CA LEU A 44 10.23 -64.97 19.20
C LEU A 44 8.74 -64.93 19.61
N ARG A 45 7.85 -64.97 18.61
CA ARG A 45 6.40 -65.02 18.81
C ARG A 45 5.93 -66.39 19.31
N THR A 46 6.62 -67.45 18.92
CA THR A 46 6.31 -68.83 19.28
C THR A 46 7.57 -69.50 19.83
N THR A 47 7.39 -70.42 20.79
CA THR A 47 8.49 -71.18 21.41
C THR A 47 9.25 -72.04 20.39
N ASP A 48 8.54 -72.54 19.38
CA ASP A 48 9.09 -73.43 18.36
C ASP A 48 9.04 -72.83 16.95
N ILE A 49 10.16 -72.86 16.25
CA ILE A 49 10.27 -72.44 14.85
C ILE A 49 9.97 -73.64 13.94
N ASN A 50 8.78 -73.64 13.34
CA ASN A 50 8.36 -74.70 12.43
C ASN A 50 8.70 -74.38 10.97
N GLN A 51 8.35 -75.28 10.04
CA GLN A 51 8.58 -75.08 8.59
C GLN A 51 7.70 -73.97 7.96
N HIS A 52 6.66 -73.53 8.67
CA HIS A 52 5.73 -72.49 8.25
C HIS A 52 6.07 -71.12 8.87
N SER A 53 6.99 -71.06 9.83
CA SER A 53 7.53 -69.81 10.37
C SER A 53 8.20 -69.00 9.25
N ARG A 54 7.94 -67.70 9.22
CA ARG A 54 8.47 -66.76 8.22
C ARG A 54 9.11 -65.57 8.92
N LEU A 55 10.21 -65.08 8.37
CA LEU A 55 10.88 -63.86 8.80
C LEU A 55 10.71 -62.80 7.71
N CYS A 56 10.37 -61.56 8.08
CA CYS A 56 10.19 -60.50 7.09
C CYS A 56 11.54 -59.88 6.66
N SER A 57 11.55 -59.25 5.49
CA SER A 57 12.75 -58.64 4.88
C SER A 57 13.41 -57.56 5.73
N LYS A 58 12.70 -56.96 6.69
CA LYS A 58 13.22 -55.94 7.63
C LYS A 58 14.36 -56.43 8.52
N HIS A 59 14.43 -57.74 8.76
CA HIS A 59 15.44 -58.33 9.63
C HIS A 59 16.75 -58.68 8.90
N PHE A 60 16.83 -58.34 7.60
CA PHE A 60 17.99 -58.55 6.75
C PHE A 60 18.54 -57.21 6.28
N THR A 61 19.86 -57.09 6.16
CA THR A 61 20.52 -55.95 5.53
C THR A 61 20.30 -55.98 4.01
N ALA A 62 20.41 -54.85 3.34
CA ALA A 62 20.24 -54.77 1.88
C ALA A 62 21.21 -55.69 1.10
N GLU A 63 22.41 -55.92 1.65
CA GLU A 63 23.45 -56.79 1.08
C GLU A 63 23.10 -58.29 1.13
N CYS A 64 22.12 -58.68 1.96
CA CYS A 64 21.66 -60.07 2.04
C CYS A 64 20.79 -60.49 0.84
N PHE A 65 20.45 -59.56 -0.05
CA PHE A 65 19.63 -59.81 -1.23
C PHE A 65 20.50 -59.89 -2.49
N ALA A 66 20.13 -60.74 -3.44
CA ALA A 66 20.87 -60.89 -4.69
C ALA A 66 20.68 -59.66 -5.60
N GLU A 67 21.78 -59.01 -5.99
CA GLU A 67 21.76 -57.96 -7.01
C GLU A 67 21.68 -58.59 -8.41
N SER A 68 20.53 -58.49 -9.07
CA SER A 68 20.42 -58.82 -10.50
C SER A 68 19.39 -57.97 -11.24
N THR A 69 19.76 -57.54 -12.44
CA THR A 69 19.18 -56.50 -13.30
C THR A 69 17.89 -56.92 -14.03
N SER A 70 16.96 -57.59 -13.35
CA SER A 70 15.64 -57.91 -13.93
C SER A 70 14.50 -57.69 -12.94
N PHE A 71 13.70 -56.66 -13.23
CA PHE A 71 12.91 -55.86 -12.29
C PHE A 71 11.74 -56.54 -11.56
N LYS A 72 11.41 -57.81 -11.80
CA LYS A 72 10.15 -58.39 -11.30
C LYS A 72 10.20 -59.77 -10.63
N SER A 73 11.34 -60.47 -10.57
CA SER A 73 11.36 -61.84 -9.98
C SER A 73 12.44 -62.12 -8.91
N LEU A 74 13.53 -61.34 -8.85
CA LEU A 74 14.68 -61.66 -7.95
C LEU A 74 14.87 -60.72 -6.76
N ARG A 75 14.17 -59.57 -6.69
CA ARG A 75 14.31 -58.59 -5.60
C ARG A 75 13.97 -59.11 -4.19
N ASN A 76 13.46 -60.35 -4.11
CA ASN A 76 12.97 -60.97 -2.88
C ASN A 76 13.63 -62.34 -2.61
N MET A 77 14.76 -62.65 -3.24
CA MET A 77 15.55 -63.84 -2.93
C MET A 77 16.75 -63.47 -2.08
N LEU A 78 16.85 -64.12 -0.92
CA LEU A 78 18.01 -64.02 -0.06
C LEU A 78 19.19 -64.77 -0.68
N ASN A 79 20.39 -64.22 -0.51
CA ASN A 79 21.63 -64.88 -0.87
C ASN A 79 21.78 -66.20 -0.10
N LYS A 80 22.49 -67.17 -0.67
CA LYS A 80 22.69 -68.50 -0.07
C LYS A 80 23.37 -68.48 1.30
N ASN A 81 23.98 -67.35 1.68
CA ASN A 81 24.66 -67.13 2.97
C ASN A 81 24.02 -66.00 3.79
N ALA A 82 22.83 -65.52 3.42
CA ALA A 82 22.17 -64.44 4.15
C ALA A 82 21.81 -64.90 5.57
N ILE A 83 22.14 -64.09 6.57
CA ILE A 83 21.81 -64.33 7.99
C ILE A 83 21.08 -63.08 8.49
N PRO A 84 19.95 -63.22 9.22
CA PRO A 84 19.26 -62.08 9.78
C PRO A 84 20.09 -61.46 10.91
N THR A 85 20.33 -60.16 10.85
CA THR A 85 21.22 -59.43 11.77
C THR A 85 20.54 -58.23 12.42
N ILE A 86 19.36 -57.81 11.92
CA ILE A 86 18.66 -56.62 12.40
C ILE A 86 17.54 -57.03 13.35
N PHE A 87 17.83 -56.97 14.64
CA PHE A 87 16.87 -57.15 15.73
C PHE A 87 16.99 -55.95 16.66
N GLU A 88 16.26 -54.88 16.38
CA GLU A 88 16.24 -53.71 17.27
C GLU A 88 15.64 -54.14 18.63
N GLU A 89 16.52 -54.24 19.64
CA GLU A 89 16.13 -54.28 21.04
C GLU A 89 15.41 -52.98 21.37
N CYS A 90 14.09 -53.06 21.52
CA CYS A 90 13.26 -51.92 21.87
C CYS A 90 13.36 -51.70 23.38
N GLN A 91 14.38 -50.98 23.84
CA GLN A 91 14.43 -50.38 25.18
C GLN A 91 15.17 -49.03 25.16
N GLU A 92 14.48 -48.00 25.68
CA GLU A 92 14.99 -46.69 26.14
C GLU A 92 15.32 -45.58 25.12
N PHE A 93 14.30 -45.04 24.44
CA PHE A 93 14.34 -43.67 23.87
C PHE A 93 13.08 -42.85 24.15
N GLN A 94 12.50 -42.96 25.36
CA GLN A 94 11.32 -42.18 25.75
C GLN A 94 11.58 -40.99 26.69
N TYR A 95 12.78 -40.80 27.23
CA TYR A 95 13.03 -39.69 28.17
C TYR A 95 13.66 -38.44 27.54
N GLN A 96 14.42 -38.56 26.45
CA GLN A 96 15.14 -37.40 25.89
C GLN A 96 14.34 -36.60 24.84
N LEU A 97 13.38 -37.23 24.16
CA LEU A 97 12.47 -36.55 23.21
C LEU A 97 11.45 -35.65 23.92
N VAL A 98 10.93 -36.07 25.08
CA VAL A 98 9.90 -35.32 25.83
C VAL A 98 10.44 -33.99 26.39
N GLU A 99 11.72 -33.93 26.76
CA GLU A 99 12.33 -32.73 27.35
C GLU A 99 12.69 -31.69 26.27
N LEU A 100 13.18 -32.15 25.12
CA LEU A 100 13.36 -31.31 23.92
C LEU A 100 12.02 -30.78 23.42
N GLU A 101 10.97 -31.60 23.38
CA GLU A 101 9.62 -31.18 23.01
C GLU A 101 9.02 -30.16 23.99
N LYS A 102 9.18 -30.33 25.31
CA LYS A 102 8.74 -29.33 26.31
C LYS A 102 9.46 -28.00 26.16
N SER A 103 10.77 -28.02 25.95
CA SER A 103 11.56 -26.79 25.73
C SER A 103 11.12 -26.06 24.45
N ASN A 104 10.92 -26.80 23.35
CA ASN A 104 10.46 -26.25 22.08
C ASN A 104 9.04 -25.71 22.19
N LEU A 105 8.13 -26.43 22.87
CA LEU A 105 6.76 -25.96 23.08
C LEU A 105 6.73 -24.68 23.91
N SER A 106 7.56 -24.57 24.95
CA SER A 106 7.67 -23.35 25.76
C SER A 106 8.19 -22.15 24.94
N HIS A 107 9.12 -22.39 24.02
CA HIS A 107 9.69 -21.36 23.15
C HIS A 107 8.71 -20.95 22.05
N ILE A 108 7.92 -21.89 21.53
CA ILE A 108 6.83 -21.66 20.56
C ILE A 108 5.73 -20.85 21.24
N LEU A 109 5.26 -21.25 22.43
CA LEU A 109 4.23 -20.53 23.18
C LEU A 109 4.68 -19.11 23.55
N LYS A 110 5.93 -18.92 24.03
CA LYS A 110 6.49 -17.58 24.28
C LYS A 110 6.53 -16.72 23.02
N ARG A 111 6.89 -17.30 21.87
CA ARG A 111 6.92 -16.62 20.58
C ARG A 111 5.52 -16.25 20.11
N GLU A 112 4.54 -17.13 20.26
CA GLU A 112 3.13 -16.86 19.93
C GLU A 112 2.55 -15.74 20.81
N ILE A 113 2.81 -15.76 22.12
CA ILE A 113 2.40 -14.68 23.04
C ILE A 113 3.06 -13.34 22.64
N GLY A 114 4.33 -13.36 22.27
CA GLY A 114 5.04 -12.19 21.75
C GLY A 114 4.41 -11.63 20.47
N VAL A 115 4.05 -12.51 19.52
CA VAL A 115 3.37 -12.15 18.28
C VAL A 115 1.96 -11.59 18.54
N GLN A 116 1.20 -12.19 19.45
CA GLN A 116 -0.12 -11.68 19.84
C GLN A 116 -0.03 -10.30 20.51
N THR A 117 0.97 -10.08 21.37
CA THR A 117 1.21 -8.78 22.02
C THR A 117 1.56 -7.71 20.99
N LEU A 118 2.43 -8.02 20.03
CA LEU A 118 2.79 -7.11 18.93
C LEU A 118 1.58 -6.76 18.06
N LYS A 119 0.73 -7.75 17.74
CA LYS A 119 -0.50 -7.53 16.97
C LYS A 119 -1.46 -6.59 17.70
N ARG A 120 -1.67 -6.80 19.01
CA ARG A 120 -2.49 -5.90 19.84
C ARG A 120 -1.96 -4.47 19.83
N ASN A 121 -0.64 -4.28 19.95
CA ASN A 121 -0.01 -2.96 19.93
C ASN A 121 -0.11 -2.29 18.54
N PHE A 122 -0.03 -3.07 17.47
CA PHE A 122 -0.24 -2.58 16.10
C PHE A 122 -1.67 -2.09 15.91
N ASP A 123 -2.67 -2.89 16.30
CA ASP A 123 -4.09 -2.52 16.22
C ASP A 123 -4.39 -1.25 17.06
N GLU A 124 -3.76 -1.12 18.23
CA GLU A 124 -3.89 0.06 19.09
C GLU A 124 -3.24 1.30 18.46
N SER A 125 -2.07 1.14 17.84
CA SER A 125 -1.40 2.21 17.08
C SER A 125 -2.20 2.63 15.86
N GLU A 126 -2.81 1.68 15.15
CA GLU A 126 -3.65 1.94 13.97
C GLU A 126 -4.88 2.77 14.36
N LYS A 127 -5.54 2.45 15.48
CA LYS A 127 -6.64 3.24 16.03
C LYS A 127 -6.21 4.68 16.36
N ILE A 128 -5.03 4.85 16.96
CA ILE A 128 -4.48 6.18 17.25
C ILE A 128 -4.26 6.95 15.94
N ILE A 129 -3.62 6.34 14.94
CA ILE A 129 -3.38 6.94 13.63
C ILE A 129 -4.70 7.34 12.95
N GLN A 130 -5.72 6.49 12.97
CA GLN A 130 -7.06 6.79 12.44
C GLN A 130 -7.70 7.98 13.17
N SER A 131 -7.55 8.06 14.49
CA SER A 131 -8.09 9.19 15.27
C SER A 131 -7.38 10.51 14.96
N LEU A 132 -6.05 10.47 14.78
CA LEU A 132 -5.22 11.64 14.48
C LEU A 132 -5.46 12.14 13.06
N THR A 133 -5.53 11.23 12.08
CA THR A 133 -5.86 11.55 10.68
C THR A 133 -7.24 12.18 10.57
N LYS A 134 -8.24 11.68 11.31
CA LYS A 134 -9.56 12.33 11.39
C LYS A 134 -9.49 13.75 11.96
N ARG A 135 -8.72 13.96 13.04
CA ARG A 135 -8.52 15.29 13.63
C ARG A 135 -7.81 16.25 12.68
N LEU A 136 -6.80 15.78 11.94
CA LEU A 136 -6.10 16.58 10.93
C LEU A 136 -7.07 17.04 9.84
N LYS A 137 -7.87 16.12 9.28
CA LYS A 137 -8.88 16.45 8.28
C LYS A 137 -9.87 17.52 8.76
N GLN A 138 -10.35 17.41 10.00
CA GLN A 138 -11.25 18.42 10.58
C GLN A 138 -10.57 19.80 10.74
N ARG A 139 -9.27 19.82 11.06
CA ARG A 139 -8.50 21.07 11.15
C ARG A 139 -8.29 21.68 9.76
N ASP A 140 -7.98 20.88 8.75
CA ASP A 140 -7.80 21.36 7.38
C ASP A 140 -9.10 21.96 6.82
N GLU A 141 -10.24 21.31 7.05
CA GLU A 141 -11.56 21.86 6.70
C GLU A 141 -11.84 23.19 7.41
N LYS A 142 -11.46 23.31 8.69
CA LYS A 142 -11.63 24.55 9.45
C LYS A 142 -10.70 25.67 8.99
N ILE A 143 -9.47 25.35 8.61
CA ILE A 143 -8.52 26.32 8.02
C ILE A 143 -9.12 26.87 6.73
N LYS A 144 -9.64 25.99 5.86
CA LYS A 144 -10.28 26.40 4.61
C LYS A 144 -11.48 27.35 4.83
N ASP A 145 -12.36 27.04 5.78
CA ASP A 145 -13.49 27.93 6.15
C ASP A 145 -12.99 29.29 6.66
N LEU A 146 -11.94 29.31 7.48
CA LEU A 146 -11.37 30.55 7.99
C LEU A 146 -10.71 31.39 6.89
N GLU A 147 -9.99 30.77 5.96
CA GLU A 147 -9.40 31.44 4.80
C GLU A 147 -10.48 32.07 3.90
N GLU A 148 -11.59 31.35 3.66
CA GLU A 148 -12.72 31.88 2.89
C GLU A 148 -13.36 33.09 3.58
N ARG A 149 -13.54 33.03 4.90
CA ARG A 149 -14.06 34.16 5.69
C ARG A 149 -13.11 35.36 5.69
N LEU A 150 -11.80 35.13 5.76
CA LEU A 150 -10.80 36.20 5.64
C LEU A 150 -10.90 36.88 4.28
N LYS A 151 -10.92 36.10 3.19
CA LYS A 151 -11.05 36.64 1.84
C LYS A 151 -12.33 37.46 1.67
N LYS A 152 -13.45 36.99 2.23
CA LYS A 152 -14.70 37.74 2.22
C LYS A 152 -14.57 39.08 2.96
N LYS A 153 -14.01 39.07 4.17
CA LYS A 153 -13.76 40.30 4.94
C LYS A 153 -12.83 41.27 4.21
N GLU A 154 -11.77 40.79 3.58
CA GLU A 154 -10.87 41.62 2.77
C GLU A 154 -11.60 42.29 1.60
N THR A 155 -12.53 41.58 0.95
CA THR A 155 -13.34 42.17 -0.12
C THR A 155 -14.35 43.19 0.41
N GLU A 156 -14.95 42.92 1.57
CA GLU A 156 -15.86 43.85 2.25
C GLU A 156 -15.11 45.13 2.65
N GLU A 157 -13.93 45.02 3.27
CA GLU A 157 -13.09 46.16 3.66
C GLU A 157 -12.66 47.01 2.46
N LYS A 158 -12.32 46.37 1.32
CA LYS A 158 -12.00 47.08 0.07
C LYS A 158 -13.22 47.82 -0.48
N ASN A 159 -14.40 47.20 -0.44
CA ASN A 159 -15.65 47.83 -0.89
C ASN A 159 -16.05 48.98 0.03
N ASP A 160 -15.90 48.83 1.35
CA ASP A 160 -16.17 49.88 2.33
C ASP A 160 -15.20 51.04 2.15
N SER A 161 -13.91 50.77 1.97
CA SER A 161 -12.90 51.79 1.65
C SER A 161 -13.22 52.52 0.35
N MET A 162 -13.61 51.78 -0.70
CA MET A 162 -14.03 52.36 -1.98
C MET A 162 -15.25 53.27 -1.82
N LYS A 163 -16.23 52.85 -1.01
CA LYS A 163 -17.43 53.64 -0.71
C LYS A 163 -17.07 54.92 0.06
N MET A 164 -16.22 54.82 1.08
CA MET A 164 -15.75 55.99 1.84
C MET A 164 -15.03 57.01 0.95
N ILE A 165 -14.21 56.54 0.00
CA ILE A 165 -13.52 57.40 -0.96
C ILE A 165 -14.53 58.06 -1.91
N LYS A 166 -15.51 57.32 -2.44
CA LYS A 166 -16.60 57.89 -3.26
C LYS A 166 -17.38 58.98 -2.52
N ASP A 167 -17.71 58.74 -1.26
CA ASP A 167 -18.43 59.71 -0.42
C ASP A 167 -17.58 60.96 -0.15
N ALA A 168 -16.27 60.80 0.09
CA ALA A 168 -15.34 61.91 0.26
C ALA A 168 -15.20 62.76 -1.01
N VAL A 169 -15.07 62.12 -2.18
CA VAL A 169 -15.06 62.80 -3.49
C VAL A 169 -16.35 63.59 -3.69
N ASN A 170 -17.50 62.97 -3.41
CA ASN A 170 -18.79 63.63 -3.56
C ASN A 170 -19.00 64.81 -2.60
N LYS A 171 -18.39 64.76 -1.42
CA LYS A 171 -18.52 65.80 -0.40
C LYS A 171 -17.55 66.98 -0.59
N TYR A 172 -16.30 66.72 -0.96
CA TYR A 172 -15.23 67.73 -0.89
C TYR A 172 -14.75 68.24 -2.26
N ILE A 173 -15.05 67.55 -3.37
CA ILE A 173 -14.64 67.99 -4.72
C ILE A 173 -15.77 68.80 -5.37
N CYS A 174 -15.46 69.82 -6.18
CA CYS A 174 -16.47 70.56 -6.95
C CYS A 174 -17.09 69.71 -8.06
N GLU A 175 -18.33 70.03 -8.44
CA GLU A 175 -19.11 69.27 -9.42
C GLU A 175 -18.38 69.12 -10.76
N GLU A 176 -17.71 70.19 -11.24
CA GLU A 176 -17.00 70.13 -12.52
C GLU A 176 -15.76 69.22 -12.50
N ARG A 177 -15.21 68.90 -11.32
CA ARG A 177 -14.00 68.06 -11.20
C ARG A 177 -14.28 66.66 -10.66
N LYS A 178 -15.41 66.46 -9.99
CA LYS A 178 -15.86 65.16 -9.48
C LYS A 178 -16.01 64.14 -10.59
N GLU A 179 -16.46 64.57 -11.77
CA GLU A 179 -16.74 63.68 -12.90
C GLU A 179 -15.50 62.90 -13.35
N LEU A 180 -14.31 63.52 -13.28
CA LEU A 180 -13.02 62.83 -13.53
C LEU A 180 -12.88 61.60 -12.62
N PHE A 181 -13.15 61.77 -11.32
CA PHE A 181 -12.98 60.70 -10.32
C PHE A 181 -14.10 59.66 -10.38
N LEU A 182 -15.35 60.10 -10.59
CA LEU A 182 -16.51 59.21 -10.73
C LEU A 182 -16.35 58.25 -11.92
N HIS A 183 -15.81 58.77 -13.02
CA HIS A 183 -15.49 57.98 -14.20
C HIS A 183 -14.41 56.92 -13.94
N GLU A 184 -13.37 57.25 -13.15
CA GLU A 184 -12.36 56.26 -12.72
C GLU A 184 -12.99 55.12 -11.92
N PHE A 185 -13.91 55.44 -11.00
CA PHE A 185 -14.59 54.41 -10.22
C PHE A 185 -15.47 53.50 -11.10
N ALA A 186 -16.23 54.08 -12.04
CA ALA A 186 -17.11 53.32 -12.94
C ALA A 186 -16.34 52.39 -13.90
N ASN A 187 -15.17 52.84 -14.40
CA ASN A 187 -14.34 52.05 -15.30
C ASN A 187 -13.44 51.04 -14.60
N ASN A 188 -13.21 51.18 -13.29
CA ASN A 188 -12.56 50.14 -12.48
C ASN A 188 -13.53 49.00 -12.14
N GLU A 189 -14.84 49.30 -12.04
CA GLU A 189 -15.89 48.29 -11.83
C GLU A 189 -16.24 47.52 -13.10
N THR A 190 -16.12 48.15 -14.27
CA THR A 190 -16.42 47.54 -15.56
C THR A 190 -15.15 46.97 -16.20
N GLY A 191 -15.16 45.67 -16.54
CA GLY A 191 -14.04 45.03 -17.22
C GLY A 191 -13.62 45.78 -18.49
N SER A 192 -12.34 45.67 -18.86
CA SER A 192 -11.64 46.45 -19.89
C SER A 192 -12.33 46.60 -21.26
N SER A 193 -13.32 45.77 -21.56
CA SER A 193 -14.04 45.70 -22.83
C SER A 193 -15.19 46.71 -23.01
N LYS A 194 -15.65 47.44 -21.97
CA LYS A 194 -16.81 48.35 -22.08
C LYS A 194 -16.66 49.66 -21.28
N LYS A 195 -15.53 50.36 -21.44
CA LYS A 195 -15.36 51.68 -20.83
C LYS A 195 -16.27 52.70 -21.51
N THR A 196 -17.13 53.36 -20.74
CA THR A 196 -18.07 54.38 -21.24
C THR A 196 -17.58 55.75 -20.82
N TYR A 197 -17.51 56.70 -21.75
CA TYR A 197 -17.04 58.07 -21.49
C TYR A 197 -18.21 59.05 -21.60
N SER A 198 -18.45 59.82 -20.53
CA SER A 198 -19.39 60.93 -20.52
C SER A 198 -18.95 62.05 -21.47
N GLU A 199 -19.85 62.97 -21.80
CA GLU A 199 -19.56 64.08 -22.71
C GLU A 199 -18.42 64.96 -22.20
N TYR A 200 -18.44 65.30 -20.91
CA TYR A 200 -17.36 66.02 -20.22
C TYR A 200 -16.00 65.29 -20.36
N MET A 201 -15.96 63.97 -20.15
CA MET A 201 -14.72 63.20 -20.30
C MET A 201 -14.19 63.20 -21.73
N ARG A 202 -15.08 63.27 -22.75
CA ARG A 202 -14.67 63.37 -24.15
C ARG A 202 -14.09 64.74 -24.46
N GLN A 203 -14.73 65.80 -23.98
CA GLN A 203 -14.27 67.18 -24.10
C GLN A 203 -12.90 67.36 -23.41
N PHE A 204 -12.76 66.88 -22.17
CA PHE A 204 -11.50 66.88 -21.43
C PHE A 204 -10.38 66.13 -22.17
N ALA A 205 -10.68 64.94 -22.72
CA ALA A 205 -9.71 64.17 -23.49
C ALA A 205 -9.28 64.88 -24.79
N ALA A 206 -10.22 65.50 -25.51
CA ALA A 206 -9.94 66.27 -26.72
C ALA A 206 -9.11 67.53 -26.43
N ALA A 207 -9.49 68.31 -25.40
CA ALA A 207 -8.80 69.52 -24.98
C ALA A 207 -7.36 69.23 -24.53
N THR A 208 -7.16 68.24 -23.67
CA THR A 208 -5.82 67.87 -23.19
C THR A 208 -4.93 67.34 -24.32
N TYR A 209 -5.49 66.61 -25.28
CA TYR A 209 -4.78 66.18 -26.48
C TYR A 209 -4.40 67.35 -27.40
N HIS A 210 -5.30 68.33 -27.56
CA HIS A 210 -5.07 69.55 -28.34
C HIS A 210 -3.89 70.36 -27.78
N HIS A 211 -3.86 70.60 -26.47
CA HIS A 211 -2.78 71.38 -25.85
C HIS A 211 -1.44 70.64 -25.82
N SER A 212 -1.42 69.34 -25.52
CA SER A 212 -0.18 68.57 -25.53
C SER A 212 -0.41 67.06 -25.61
N PRO A 213 -0.12 66.45 -26.78
CA PRO A 213 -0.15 64.99 -26.94
C PRO A 213 0.82 64.25 -26.00
N LYS A 214 1.89 64.91 -25.55
CA LYS A 214 2.85 64.34 -24.59
C LYS A 214 2.24 64.26 -23.18
N VAL A 215 1.58 65.33 -22.74
CA VAL A 215 0.88 65.36 -21.44
C VAL A 215 -0.27 64.36 -21.44
N TYR A 216 -1.03 64.27 -22.54
CA TYR A 216 -2.08 63.27 -22.69
C TYR A 216 -1.57 61.83 -22.48
N LYS A 217 -0.41 61.48 -23.06
CA LYS A 217 0.21 60.15 -22.86
C LYS A 217 0.60 59.89 -21.40
N ILE A 218 0.98 60.92 -20.65
CA ILE A 218 1.31 60.82 -19.22
C ILE A 218 0.01 60.64 -18.43
N LEU A 219 -1.00 61.50 -18.66
CA LEU A 219 -2.29 61.42 -17.99
C LEU A 219 -2.99 60.08 -18.22
N LYS A 220 -2.90 59.52 -19.43
CA LYS A 220 -3.46 58.20 -19.75
C LYS A 220 -2.88 57.06 -18.91
N LYS A 221 -1.66 57.23 -18.35
CA LYS A 221 -1.08 56.25 -17.40
C LYS A 221 -1.61 56.41 -15.98
N LEU A 222 -2.14 57.58 -15.64
CA LEU A 222 -2.58 57.95 -14.29
C LEU A 222 -4.10 57.82 -14.13
N ILE A 223 -4.86 58.11 -15.19
CA ILE A 223 -6.33 58.08 -15.23
C ILE A 223 -6.82 57.30 -16.45
N THR A 224 -8.02 56.72 -16.37
CA THR A 224 -8.71 55.99 -17.43
C THR A 224 -9.12 56.92 -18.58
N LEU A 225 -8.14 57.26 -19.42
CA LEU A 225 -8.37 58.00 -20.65
C LEU A 225 -8.46 57.08 -21.88
N PRO A 226 -9.20 57.51 -22.92
CA PRO A 226 -9.33 56.77 -24.15
C PRO A 226 -8.01 56.74 -24.94
N THR A 227 -7.98 55.94 -26.00
CA THR A 227 -6.78 55.89 -26.85
C THR A 227 -6.51 57.25 -27.50
N THR A 228 -5.24 57.53 -27.82
CA THR A 228 -4.85 58.79 -28.48
C THR A 228 -5.57 58.98 -29.81
N TYR A 229 -5.85 57.89 -30.53
CA TYR A 229 -6.66 57.90 -31.74
C TYR A 229 -8.09 58.35 -31.47
N THR A 230 -8.72 57.80 -30.42
CA THR A 230 -10.08 58.18 -30.02
C THR A 230 -10.16 59.65 -29.60
N ALA A 231 -9.19 60.14 -28.83
CA ALA A 231 -9.12 61.55 -28.43
C ALA A 231 -8.92 62.49 -29.63
N ALA A 232 -8.05 62.11 -30.58
CA ALA A 232 -7.87 62.85 -31.82
C ALA A 232 -9.16 62.89 -32.67
N ARG A 233 -9.90 61.78 -32.73
CA ARG A 233 -11.20 61.71 -33.41
C ARG A 233 -12.22 62.66 -32.76
N TRP A 234 -12.36 62.63 -31.44
CA TRP A 234 -13.26 63.54 -30.74
C TRP A 234 -12.86 65.00 -30.90
N LEU A 235 -11.57 65.32 -30.97
CA LEU A 235 -11.12 66.68 -31.28
C LEU A 235 -11.61 67.15 -32.65
N ILE A 236 -11.65 66.27 -33.65
CA ILE A 236 -12.24 66.59 -34.97
C ILE A 236 -13.73 66.87 -34.81
N ASP A 237 -14.45 66.00 -34.08
CA ASP A 237 -15.89 66.15 -33.86
C ASP A 237 -16.22 67.48 -33.13
N PHE A 238 -15.47 67.82 -32.08
CA PHE A 238 -15.67 69.06 -31.30
C PHE A 238 -15.09 70.32 -31.94
N SER A 239 -14.16 70.22 -32.91
CA SER A 239 -13.65 71.39 -33.64
C SER A 239 -14.72 72.09 -34.49
N GLN A 240 -15.85 71.42 -34.71
CA GLN A 240 -17.04 71.97 -35.36
C GLN A 240 -17.93 72.77 -34.40
N ASP A 241 -17.69 72.68 -33.09
CA ASP A 241 -18.38 73.45 -32.05
C ASP A 241 -17.61 74.74 -31.73
N PRO A 242 -18.13 75.93 -32.09
CA PRO A 242 -17.47 77.20 -31.84
C PRO A 242 -17.27 77.50 -30.35
N GLN A 243 -18.18 77.05 -29.48
CA GLN A 243 -18.15 77.32 -28.05
C GLN A 243 -17.01 76.54 -27.38
N PHE A 244 -16.87 75.25 -27.72
CA PHE A 244 -15.77 74.43 -27.24
C PHE A 244 -14.40 74.96 -27.68
N MET A 245 -14.28 75.41 -28.93
CA MET A 245 -13.03 75.98 -29.46
C MET A 245 -12.67 77.35 -28.85
N GLU A 246 -13.61 78.06 -28.25
CA GLU A 246 -13.36 79.28 -27.48
C GLU A 246 -12.87 78.96 -26.07
N GLU A 247 -13.38 77.88 -25.45
CA GLU A 247 -12.98 77.42 -24.12
C GLU A 247 -11.57 76.81 -24.05
N ILE A 248 -11.02 76.31 -25.16
CA ILE A 248 -9.69 75.67 -25.22
C ILE A 248 -8.59 76.51 -25.88
N LYS A 249 -8.87 77.78 -26.21
CA LYS A 249 -7.86 78.74 -26.71
C LYS A 249 -7.00 79.29 -25.57
#